data_AF-A0A7Y2HUN3-F1
#
_entry.id   AF-A0A7Y2HUN3-F1
#
_cell.length_a   1.000
_cell.length_b   1.000
_cell.length_c   1.000
_cell.angle_alpha   90.00
_cell.angle_beta   90.00
_cell.angle_gamma   90.00
#
_symmetry.space_group_name_H-M   'P 1'
#
loop_
_entity.id
_entity.type
_entity.pdbx_description
1 polymer ?
#
loop_
_entity_poly.entity_id
_entity_poly.type
_entity_poly.pdbx_seq_one_letter_code
_entity_poly.pdbx_strand_id
1 'polypeptide(L)'
;KESIKQLIESKRLPTGEESEALLASIKTRQGLYSEVAVVGPEGVGVGRLVLDPFTEKLYSSKGIEYEAIQRALRSGQSLTEAVSDLAAGAIR
;
A
#
# COMPACT_ATOMS: atom_id res chain seq x y z
N LYS A 1 -13.95 4.76 -2.29
CA LYS A 1 -13.34 3.49 -1.83
C LYS A 1 -14.48 2.53 -1.58
N GLU A 2 -14.57 1.46 -2.36
CA GLU A 2 -15.50 0.36 -2.14
C GLU A 2 -14.95 -0.52 -1.00
N SER A 3 -15.81 -1.04 -0.12
CA SER A 3 -15.38 -1.90 1.00
C SER A 3 -15.23 -3.36 0.56
N ILE A 4 -14.44 -4.14 1.28
CA ILE A 4 -14.32 -5.60 1.04
C ILE A 4 -15.70 -6.27 1.06
N LYS A 5 -16.58 -5.81 1.95
CA LYS A 5 -17.96 -6.30 2.06
C LYS A 5 -18.78 -6.05 0.78
N GLN A 6 -18.67 -4.86 0.17
CA GLN A 6 -19.35 -4.55 -1.09
C GLN A 6 -18.84 -5.41 -2.26
N LEU A 7 -17.54 -5.76 -2.25
CA LEU A 7 -16.95 -6.64 -3.26
C LEU A 7 -17.42 -8.10 -3.13
N ILE A 8 -17.64 -8.57 -1.90
CA ILE A 8 -18.25 -9.88 -1.62
C ILE A 8 -19.72 -9.89 -2.06
N GLU A 9 -20.50 -8.87 -1.68
CA GLU A 9 -21.93 -8.74 -2.04
C GLU A 9 -22.14 -8.68 -3.56
N SER A 10 -21.23 -8.03 -4.29
CA SER A 10 -21.25 -7.98 -5.76
C SER A 10 -20.71 -9.24 -6.46
N LYS A 11 -20.38 -10.30 -5.71
CA LYS A 11 -19.82 -11.57 -6.19
C LYS A 11 -18.51 -11.41 -6.97
N ARG A 12 -17.76 -10.35 -6.70
CA ARG A 12 -16.44 -10.08 -7.29
C ARG A 12 -15.29 -10.69 -6.46
N LEU A 13 -15.58 -11.10 -5.23
CA LEU A 13 -14.69 -11.85 -4.34
C LEU A 13 -15.38 -13.14 -3.86
N PRO A 14 -14.62 -14.14 -3.38
CA PRO A 14 -15.19 -15.40 -2.89
C PRO A 14 -16.11 -15.18 -1.70
N THR A 15 -17.22 -15.92 -1.65
CA THR A 15 -18.30 -15.79 -0.66
C THR A 15 -18.27 -16.91 0.40
N GLY A 16 -17.11 -17.54 0.62
CA GLY A 16 -16.94 -18.56 1.65
C GLY A 16 -16.58 -17.91 2.99
N GLU A 17 -17.22 -18.31 4.08
CA GLU A 17 -17.05 -17.71 5.42
C GLU A 17 -15.56 -17.56 5.82
N GLU A 18 -14.75 -18.59 5.56
CA GLU A 18 -13.30 -18.56 5.82
C GLU A 18 -12.56 -17.52 4.96
N SER A 19 -12.91 -17.40 3.67
CA SER A 19 -12.31 -16.42 2.75
C SER A 19 -12.72 -15.00 3.09
N GLU A 20 -13.98 -14.79 3.49
CA GLU A 20 -14.48 -13.49 3.92
C GLU A 20 -13.79 -13.01 5.20
N ALA A 21 -13.67 -13.90 6.20
CA ALA A 21 -12.94 -13.62 7.43
C ALA A 21 -11.46 -13.31 7.17
N LEU A 22 -10.82 -14.07 6.28
CA LEU A 22 -9.43 -13.85 5.90
C LEU A 22 -9.24 -12.50 5.19
N LEU A 23 -10.08 -12.18 4.21
CA LEU A 23 -10.03 -10.89 3.49
C LEU A 23 -10.30 -9.71 4.44
N ALA A 24 -11.25 -9.84 5.36
CA ALA A 24 -11.55 -8.82 6.36
C ALA A 24 -10.39 -8.57 7.35
N SER A 25 -9.50 -9.55 7.54
CA SER A 25 -8.38 -9.45 8.49
C SER A 25 -7.15 -8.70 7.94
N ILE A 26 -7.09 -8.48 6.63
CA ILE A 26 -5.94 -7.90 5.91
C ILE A 26 -5.68 -6.48 6.41
N LYS A 27 -4.43 -6.21 6.77
CA LYS A 27 -4.00 -4.89 7.24
C LYS A 27 -2.63 -4.48 6.73
N THR A 28 -2.41 -3.17 6.74
CA THR A 28 -1.08 -2.58 6.58
C THR A 28 -0.50 -2.23 7.94
N ARG A 29 0.70 -2.72 8.23
CA ARG A 29 1.57 -2.24 9.30
C ARG A 29 2.53 -1.22 8.69
N GLN A 30 2.21 0.06 8.86
CA GLN A 30 3.01 1.18 8.33
C GLN A 30 4.49 1.03 8.70
N GLY A 31 5.37 1.14 7.70
CA GLY A 31 6.83 0.98 7.86
C GLY A 31 7.34 -0.45 8.04
N LEU A 32 6.47 -1.47 8.03
CA LEU A 32 6.88 -2.88 8.17
C LEU A 32 6.44 -3.73 6.97
N TYR A 33 5.14 -3.82 6.73
CA TYR A 33 4.59 -4.59 5.62
C TYR A 33 3.12 -4.23 5.34
N SER A 34 2.66 -4.51 4.13
CA SER A 34 1.23 -4.59 3.80
C SER A 34 0.84 -6.04 3.56
N GLU A 35 -0.31 -6.47 4.07
CA GLU A 35 -0.88 -7.76 3.67
C GLU A 35 -1.58 -7.60 2.31
N VAL A 36 -1.40 -8.61 1.45
CA VAL A 36 -1.97 -8.65 0.11
C VAL A 36 -2.65 -10.01 -0.08
N ALA A 37 -3.89 -9.98 -0.58
CA ALA A 37 -4.59 -11.19 -1.02
C ALA A 37 -4.47 -11.39 -2.52
N VAL A 38 -4.24 -12.63 -2.92
CA VAL A 38 -4.36 -13.12 -4.30
C VAL A 38 -5.53 -14.09 -4.33
N VAL A 39 -6.52 -13.79 -5.17
CA VAL A 39 -7.72 -14.61 -5.35
C VAL A 39 -7.63 -15.31 -6.71
N GLY A 40 -7.71 -16.64 -6.72
CA GLY A 40 -7.70 -17.45 -7.93
C GLY A 40 -8.69 -18.62 -7.86
N PRO A 41 -8.76 -19.45 -8.91
CA PRO A 41 -9.66 -20.61 -8.97
C PRO A 41 -9.45 -21.60 -7.83
N GLU A 42 -8.20 -21.74 -7.38
CA GLU A 42 -7.79 -22.65 -6.30
C GLU A 42 -8.02 -22.08 -4.88
N GLY A 43 -8.47 -20.82 -4.77
CA GLY A 43 -8.77 -20.18 -3.49
C GLY A 43 -8.09 -18.83 -3.26
N VAL A 44 -7.97 -18.45 -1.99
CA VAL A 44 -7.40 -17.17 -1.54
C VAL A 44 -6.08 -17.40 -0.81
N GLY A 45 -5.00 -16.78 -1.30
CA GLY A 45 -3.72 -16.72 -0.60
C GLY A 45 -3.47 -15.33 -0.04
N VAL A 46 -3.03 -15.24 1.22
CA VAL A 46 -2.60 -13.96 1.84
C VAL A 46 -1.10 -14.00 2.13
N GLY A 47 -0.39 -12.98 1.68
CA GLY A 47 1.04 -12.80 1.92
C GLY A 47 1.37 -11.42 2.47
N ARG A 48 2.60 -11.24 2.95
CA ARG A 48 3.14 -9.94 3.37
C ARG A 48 4.02 -9.36 2.27
N LEU A 49 3.67 -8.17 1.81
CA LEU A 49 4.49 -7.33 0.96
C LEU A 49 5.36 -6.44 1.85
N VAL A 50 6.65 -6.76 1.89
CA VAL A 50 7.68 -5.93 2.53
C VAL A 50 8.31 -5.08 1.43
N LEU A 51 8.35 -3.76 1.64
CA LEU A 51 8.96 -2.81 0.71
C LEU A 51 10.22 -2.24 1.33
N ASP A 52 11.21 -1.94 0.49
CA ASP A 52 12.32 -1.09 0.93
C ASP A 52 11.80 0.36 1.16
N PRO A 53 12.51 1.16 1.97
CA PRO A 53 12.07 2.52 2.29
C PRO A 53 11.86 3.42 1.08
N PHE A 54 12.66 3.29 0.01
CA PHE A 54 12.50 4.10 -1.19
C PHE A 54 11.19 3.76 -1.90
N THR A 55 10.92 2.48 -2.14
CA THR A 55 9.67 2.03 -2.77
C THR A 55 8.44 2.37 -1.92
N GLU A 56 8.55 2.30 -0.58
CA GLU A 56 7.47 2.74 0.32
C GLU A 56 7.10 4.22 0.09
N LYS A 57 8.11 5.10 -0.01
CA LYS A 57 7.87 6.54 -0.24
C LYS A 57 7.41 6.85 -1.65
N LEU A 58 7.97 6.17 -2.64
CA LEU A 58 7.62 6.37 -4.05
C LEU A 58 6.12 6.15 -4.31
N TYR A 59 5.53 5.13 -3.68
CA TYR A 59 4.11 4.77 -3.83
C TYR A 59 3.22 5.24 -2.68
N SER A 60 3.70 6.17 -1.86
CA SER A 60 2.90 6.66 -0.75
C SER A 60 1.70 7.48 -1.21
N SER A 61 0.60 7.33 -0.48
CA SER A 61 -0.61 8.17 -0.61
C SER A 61 -0.75 9.18 0.52
N LYS A 62 0.27 9.34 1.39
CA LYS A 62 0.25 10.32 2.47
C LYS A 62 0.48 11.72 1.91
N GLY A 63 -0.46 12.64 2.17
CA GLY A 63 -0.38 14.02 1.68
C GLY A 63 0.89 14.75 2.12
N ILE A 64 1.37 14.51 3.35
CA ILE A 64 2.61 15.11 3.86
C ILE A 64 3.85 14.69 3.06
N GLU A 65 3.95 13.39 2.72
CA GLU A 65 5.07 12.84 1.95
C GLU A 65 5.03 13.34 0.51
N TYR A 66 3.82 13.46 -0.07
CA TYR A 66 3.63 14.09 -1.37
C TYR A 66 4.06 15.56 -1.37
N GLU A 67 3.66 16.35 -0.37
CA GLU A 67 4.03 17.76 -0.28
C GLU A 67 5.55 17.93 -0.12
N ALA A 68 6.20 17.09 0.68
CA ALA A 68 7.64 17.07 0.86
C ALA A 68 8.38 16.86 -0.46
N ILE A 69 7.96 15.85 -1.24
CA ILE A 69 8.52 15.58 -2.57
C ILE A 69 8.28 16.77 -3.51
N GLN A 70 7.06 17.33 -3.53
CA GLN A 70 6.77 18.49 -4.39
C GLN A 70 7.61 19.72 -4.04
N ARG A 71 7.90 19.94 -2.76
CA ARG A 71 8.79 21.02 -2.29
C ARG A 71 10.24 20.80 -2.77
N ALA A 72 10.74 19.58 -2.65
CA ALA A 72 12.05 19.19 -3.15
C ALA A 72 12.18 19.36 -4.68
N LEU A 73 11.17 18.92 -5.44
CA LEU A 73 11.11 19.12 -6.90
C LEU A 73 11.14 20.61 -7.27
N ARG A 74 10.40 21.47 -6.55
CA ARG A 74 10.43 22.92 -6.77
C ARG A 74 11.78 23.57 -6.48
N SER A 75 12.60 22.96 -5.61
CA SER A 75 13.99 23.38 -5.39
C SER A 75 14.98 22.90 -6.45
N GLY A 76 14.51 22.16 -7.46
CA GLY A 76 15.32 21.67 -8.57
C GLY A 76 15.92 20.28 -8.38
N GLN A 77 15.57 19.57 -7.30
CA GLN A 77 15.93 18.16 -7.16
C GLN A 77 15.19 17.31 -8.19
N SER A 78 15.81 16.21 -8.62
CA SER A 78 15.11 15.16 -9.36
C SER A 78 14.12 14.42 -8.45
N LEU A 79 13.13 13.75 -9.06
CA LEU A 79 12.19 12.90 -8.32
C LEU A 79 12.90 11.80 -7.53
N THR A 80 13.91 11.17 -8.15
CA THR A 80 14.71 10.12 -7.53
C THR A 80 15.48 10.61 -6.30
N GLU A 81 16.06 11.81 -6.35
CA GLU A 81 16.73 12.41 -5.19
C GLU A 81 15.72 12.74 -4.09
N ALA A 82 14.61 13.40 -4.43
CA ALA A 82 13.58 13.77 -3.46
C ALA A 82 13.00 12.55 -2.72
N VAL A 83 12.72 11.46 -3.44
CA VAL A 83 12.22 10.21 -2.84
C VAL A 83 13.29 9.54 -1.97
N SER A 84 14.55 9.57 -2.41
CA SER A 84 15.67 9.04 -1.61
C SER A 84 15.88 9.83 -0.32
N ASP A 85 15.85 11.15 -0.40
CA ASP A 85 15.99 12.05 0.75
C ASP A 85 14.84 11.86 1.73
N LEU A 86 13.61 11.70 1.24
CA LEU A 86 12.45 11.41 2.09
C LEU A 86 12.56 10.04 2.76
N ALA A 87 13.01 9.02 2.02
CA ALA A 87 13.22 7.68 2.55
C ALA A 87 14.34 7.64 3.61
N ALA A 88 15.38 8.46 3.45
CA ALA A 88 16.46 8.64 4.42
C ALA A 88 16.07 9.55 5.60
N GLY A 89 14.91 10.22 5.55
CA GLY A 89 14.45 11.16 6.57
C GLY A 89 15.15 12.53 6.53
N ALA A 90 15.83 12.86 5.43
CA ALA A 90 16.49 14.15 5.21
C ALA A 90 15.49 15.28 4.92
N ILE A 91 14.31 14.96 4.41
CA ILE A 91 13.19 15.90 4.19
C ILE A 91 11.89 15.39 4.84
N ARG A 92 10.95 16.31 5.13
CA ARG A 92 9.67 16.03 5.79
C ARG A 92 8.48 16.71 5.13
#